data_AF-A0A7Y4Z7R0-F1
#
_entry.id   AF-A0A7Y4Z7R0-F1
#
_cell.length_a   1.000
_cell.length_b   1.000
_cell.length_c   1.000
_cell.angle_alpha   90.00
_cell.angle_beta   90.00
_cell.angle_gamma   90.00
#
_symmetry.space_group_name_H-M   'P 1'
#
loop_
_entity.id
_entity.type
_entity.pdbx_description
1 polymer ?
#
loop_
_entity_poly.entity_id
_entity_poly.type
_entity_poly.pdbx_seq_one_letter_code
_entity_poly.pdbx_strand_id
1 'polypeptide(L)' 'MKKVYDFLDILIEFPEIGSLEHAERNIRGFVIVKQITLFYKIKDDKIILLNFFDNRQHPKRKRY' A
#
# COMPACT_ATOMS: atom_id res chain seq x y z
N MET A 1 -7.83 11.82 -2.65
CA MET A 1 -6.64 12.45 -2.07
C MET A 1 -6.62 12.32 -0.55
N LYS A 2 -7.58 12.88 0.21
CA LYS A 2 -7.57 12.90 1.68
C LYS A 2 -7.27 11.55 2.37
N LYS A 3 -7.98 10.48 1.96
CA LYS A 3 -7.80 9.11 2.51
C LYS A 3 -6.39 8.52 2.43
N VAL A 4 -5.59 8.94 1.45
CA VAL A 4 -4.21 8.45 1.32
C VAL A 4 -3.32 9.11 2.36
N TYR A 5 -3.50 10.41 2.61
CA TYR A 5 -2.77 11.13 3.65
C TYR A 5 -3.15 10.63 5.04
N ASP A 6 -4.45 10.46 5.31
CA ASP A 6 -4.93 9.89 6.58
C ASP A 6 -4.32 8.49 6.83
N PHE A 7 -4.13 7.70 5.76
CA PHE A 7 -3.46 6.41 5.86
C PHE A 7 -1.95 6.54 6.09
N LEU A 8 -1.28 7.50 5.45
CA LEU A 8 0.14 7.72 5.65
C LEU A 8 0.46 8.11 7.09
N ASP A 9 -0.40 8.88 7.76
CA ASP A 9 -0.25 9.20 9.18
C ASP A 9 -0.28 7.93 10.05
N ILE A 10 -1.25 7.05 9.82
CA ILE A 10 -1.34 5.75 10.49
C ILE A 10 -0.12 4.87 10.17
N LEU A 11 0.35 4.91 8.92
CA LEU A 11 1.50 4.12 8.47
C LEU A 11 2.80 4.55 9.15
N ILE A 12 2.96 5.84 9.46
CA ILE A 12 4.11 6.36 10.19
C ILE A 12 4.09 5.86 11.64
N GLU A 13 2.91 5.87 12.29
CA GLU A 13 2.77 5.39 13.67
C GLU A 13 2.86 3.85 13.77
N PHE A 14 2.33 3.14 12.79
CA PHE A 14 2.26 1.67 12.76
C PHE A 14 2.76 1.10 11.43
N PRO A 15 4.08 1.11 11.18
CA PRO A 15 4.64 0.63 9.92
C PRO A 15 4.33 -0.85 9.66
N GLU A 16 4.09 -1.65 10.70
CA GLU A 16 3.81 -3.09 10.58
C GLU A 16 2.34 -3.43 10.31
N ILE A 17 1.45 -2.44 10.14
CA ILE A 17 0.00 -2.65 9.95
C ILE A 17 -0.35 -3.41 8.66
N GLY A 18 0.53 -3.34 7.65
CA GLY A 18 0.38 -4.08 6.39
C GLY A 18 0.71 -5.57 6.55
N SER A 19 -0.04 -6.41 5.84
CA SER A 19 0.22 -7.85 5.75
C SER A 19 1.55 -8.11 5.06
N LEU A 20 2.27 -9.14 5.50
CA LEU A 20 3.53 -9.55 4.90
C LEU A 20 3.24 -10.34 3.61
N GLU A 21 3.29 -9.67 2.46
CA GLU A 21 2.96 -10.25 1.15
C GLU A 21 4.14 -11.00 0.55
N HIS A 22 5.37 -10.54 0.81
CA HIS A 22 6.59 -11.26 0.43
C HIS A 22 7.61 -11.21 1.57
N ALA A 23 7.67 -12.30 2.35
CA ALA A 23 8.55 -12.42 3.51
C ALA A 23 10.04 -12.25 3.17
N GLU A 24 10.54 -12.93 2.12
CA GLU A 24 11.95 -12.86 1.72
C GLU A 24 12.43 -11.44 1.38
N ARG A 25 11.51 -10.59 0.90
CA ARG A 25 11.81 -9.21 0.49
C ARG A 25 11.32 -8.17 1.50
N ASN A 26 10.76 -8.61 2.63
CA ASN A 26 10.09 -7.79 3.63
C ASN A 26 9.11 -6.78 3.01
N ILE A 27 8.32 -7.24 2.04
CA ILE A 27 7.31 -6.42 1.38
C ILE A 27 6.00 -6.60 2.13
N ARG A 28 5.41 -5.48 2.51
CA ARG A 28 4.10 -5.39 3.13
C ARG A 28 3.08 -4.80 2.17
N GLY A 29 1.85 -5.28 2.24
CA GLY A 29 0.71 -4.80 1.49
C GLY A 29 -0.38 -4.27 2.42
N PHE A 30 -1.01 -3.16 2.05
CA PHE A 30 -2.18 -2.67 2.76
C PHE A 30 -3.22 -2.09 1.81
N VAL A 31 -4.49 -2.47 1.99
CA VAL A 31 -5.60 -1.97 1.18
C VAL A 31 -6.07 -0.63 1.74
N ILE A 32 -5.64 0.49 1.14
CA ILE A 32 -6.05 1.85 1.55
C ILE A 32 -7.53 2.06 1.28
N VAL A 33 -7.97 1.64 0.09
CA VAL A 33 -9.37 1.62 -0.34
C VAL A 33 -9.60 0.37 -1.16
N LYS A 34 -10.85 -0.06 -1.32
CA LYS A 34 -11.20 -1.28 -2.06
C LYS A 34 -10.47 -1.43 -3.40
N GLN A 35 -10.24 -0.32 -4.11
CA GLN A 35 -9.59 -0.32 -5.42
C GLN A 35 -8.06 -0.18 -5.37
N ILE A 36 -7.44 0.16 -4.25
CA ILE A 36 -6.00 0.48 -4.19
C ILE A 36 -5.33 -0.24 -3.02
N THR A 37 -4.31 -1.04 -3.34
CA THR A 37 -3.35 -1.61 -2.38
C THR A 37 -2.05 -0.84 -2.47
N LEU A 38 -1.51 -0.40 -1.34
CA LEU A 38 -0.15 0.11 -1.24
C LEU A 38 0.78 -1.02 -0.85
N PHE A 39 1.79 -1.24 -1.68
CA PHE A 39 2.94 -2.06 -1.35
C PHE A 39 4.07 -1.17 -0.85
N TYR A 40 4.66 -1.52 0.28
CA TYR A 40 5.76 -0.80 0.88
C TYR A 40 6.70 -1.78 1.59
N LYS A 41 7.88 -1.29 1.99
CA LYS A 41 8.78 -2.02 2.86
C LYS A 41 9.33 -1.11 3.95
N ILE A 42 9.60 -1.69 5.11
CA ILE A 42 10.26 -1.01 6.22
C ILE A 42 11.75 -1.36 6.09
N LYS A 43 12.60 -0.33 6.03
CA LYS A 43 14.05 -0.51 6.02
C LYS A 43 14.68 0.48 6.97
N ASP A 44 15.35 -0.04 8.00
CA ASP A 44 15.94 0.75 9.06
C ASP A 44 14.87 1.66 9.69
N ASP A 45 15.04 2.98 9.61
CA ASP A 45 14.10 3.99 10.13
C ASP A 45 13.28 4.66 9.01
N LYS A 46 13.07 3.95 7.89
CA LYS A 46 12.39 4.51 6.71
C LYS A 46 11.36 3.57 6.15
N ILE A 47 10.26 4.16 5.71
CA ILE A 47 9.20 3.49 4.97
C ILE A 47 9.40 3.79 3.49
N ILE A 48 9.61 2.75 2.68
CA ILE A 48 9.80 2.87 1.24
C ILE A 48 8.53 2.40 0.55
N LEU A 49 7.80 3.34 -0.06
CA LEU A 49 6.63 3.05 -0.88
C LEU A 49 7.09 2.45 -2.22
N LEU A 50 6.62 1.24 -2.53
CA LEU A 50 7.03 0.50 -3.73
C LEU A 50 6.04 0.74 -4.87
N ASN A 51 4.74 0.55 -4.62
CA ASN A 51 3.73 0.69 -5.66
C ASN A 51 2.32 0.89 -5.10
N PHE A 52 1.48 1.64 -5.82
CA PHE A 52 0.03 1.68 -5.62
C PHE A 52 -0.61 0.79 -6.68
N PHE A 53 -1.02 -0.40 -6.27
CA PHE A 53 -1.64 -1.38 -7.14
C PHE A 53 -3.15 -1.20 -7.18
N ASP A 54 -3.71 -1.24 -8.39
CA ASP A 54 -5.13 -1.17 -8.62
C ASP A 54 -5.77 -2.56 -8.53
N ASN A 55 -6.54 -2.81 -7.48
CA ASN A 55 -7.19 -4.09 -7.22
C ASN A 55 -8.39 -4.38 -8.16
N ARG A 56 -8.73 -3.48 -9.08
CA ARG A 56 -9.84 -3.70 -10.02
C ARG A 56 -9.48 -4.85 -10.97
N GLN A 57 -10.38 -5.83 -11.08
CA GLN A 57 -10.23 -7.02 -11.93
C GLN A 57 -10.05 -6.69 -13.44
N HIS A 58 -10.48 -5.49 -13.88
CA HIS A 58 -10.29 -4.98 -15.25
C HIS A 58 -9.87 -3.51 -15.25
N PRO A 59 -8.59 -3.19 -14.96
CA PRO A 59 -8.15 -1.80 -14.85
C PRO A 59 -8.10 -1.07 -16.20
N LYS A 60 -8.02 -1.82 -17.32
CA LYS A 60 -7.96 -1.31 -18.71
C LYS A 60 -9.32 -1.08 -19.38
N ARG A 61 -10.45 -1.47 -18.78
CA ARG A 61 -11.77 -1.11 -19.32
C ARG A 61 -12.09 0.34 -18.93
N LYS A 62 -11.44 1.28 -19.62
CA LYS A 62 -11.95 2.66 -19.75
C LYS A 62 -13.40 2.54 -20.25
N ARG A 63 -14.37 2.84 -19.40
CA ARG A 63 -15.75 3.13 -19.84
C ARG A 63 -15.74 4.57 -20.36
N TYR A 64 -15.31 4.77 -21.60
CA TYR A 64 -15.72 5.89 -22.44
C TYR A 64 -16.10 5.31 -23.80
#